data_AF-A0A9E5J7F9-F1
#
_entry.id   AF-A0A9E5J7F9-F1
#
_cell.length_a   1.000
_cell.length_b   1.000
_cell.length_c   1.000
_cell.angle_alpha   90.00
_cell.angle_beta   90.00
_cell.angle_gamma   90.00
#
_symmetry.space_group_name_H-M   'P 1'
#
loop_
_entity.id
_entity.type
_entity.pdbx_description
1 polymer ?
#
loop_
_entity_poly.entity_id
_entity_poly.type
_entity_poly.pdbx_seq_one_letter_code
_entity_poly.pdbx_strand_id
1 'polypeptide(L)'
;LPSPQTSYGTHKLMLEYLIADFTRKGFIDGRSARLMTVTVRPGKPNGAASSFFSGIIREPLAGVESICPVDENVSHPVSSPGNTIKGLITVFEASREAMQGRLALNLPGLNVTVKEMLQALEDVAGPEVRQRVKFVRNEQIANIVANWAKGGTAERAAALGLKPDTSFKDIVQQYIDDCKQPYYPATALDGLKK
;
A
#
# COMPACT_ATOMS: atom_id res chain seq x y z
N LEU A 1 15.86 11.16 -13.26
CA LEU A 1 15.11 11.86 -12.19
C LEU A 1 13.64 11.43 -12.28
N PRO A 2 12.88 11.33 -11.17
CA PRO A 2 11.45 11.03 -11.23
C PRO A 2 10.68 12.11 -12.02
N SER A 3 9.69 11.71 -12.82
CA SER A 3 8.89 12.61 -13.67
C SER A 3 7.39 12.36 -13.46
N PRO A 4 6.81 12.82 -12.32
CA PRO A 4 5.40 12.58 -12.01
C PRO A 4 4.48 13.28 -13.03
N GLN A 5 3.41 12.59 -13.43
CA GLN A 5 2.41 13.08 -14.40
C GLN A 5 1.12 13.56 -13.73
N THR A 6 1.17 13.88 -12.43
CA THR A 6 0.02 14.37 -11.65
C THR A 6 0.44 15.51 -10.74
N SER A 7 -0.44 16.47 -10.48
CA SER A 7 -0.15 17.56 -9.53
C SER A 7 0.21 17.04 -8.15
N TYR A 8 -0.45 15.98 -7.67
CA TYR A 8 -0.10 15.33 -6.41
C TYR A 8 1.36 14.83 -6.40
N GLY A 9 1.77 14.09 -7.43
CA GLY A 9 3.13 13.58 -7.55
C GLY A 9 4.17 14.71 -7.67
N THR A 10 3.86 15.74 -8.47
CA THR A 10 4.71 16.94 -8.62
C THR A 10 4.90 17.65 -7.28
N HIS A 11 3.82 17.89 -6.54
CA HIS A 11 3.91 18.52 -5.21
C HIS A 11 4.74 17.67 -4.23
N LYS A 12 4.57 16.35 -4.22
CA LYS A 12 5.40 15.46 -3.37
C LYS A 12 6.88 15.54 -3.72
N LEU A 13 7.23 15.57 -5.00
CA LEU A 13 8.62 15.72 -5.43
C LEU A 13 9.20 17.10 -5.07
N MET A 14 8.42 18.18 -5.19
CA MET A 14 8.83 19.51 -4.73
C MET A 14 9.14 19.51 -3.23
N LEU A 15 8.30 18.86 -2.42
CA LEU A 15 8.52 18.75 -0.97
C LEU A 15 9.78 17.94 -0.64
N GLU A 16 10.13 16.91 -1.42
CA GLU A 16 11.40 16.19 -1.21
C GLU A 16 12.62 17.11 -1.36
N TYR A 17 12.63 17.98 -2.37
CA TYR A 17 13.70 18.96 -2.54
C TYR A 17 13.70 20.03 -1.44
N LEU A 18 12.52 20.51 -1.04
CA LEU A 18 12.39 21.47 0.05
C LEU A 18 12.96 20.90 1.36
N ILE A 19 12.57 19.68 1.72
CA ILE A 19 13.07 18.98 2.90
C ILE A 19 14.58 18.81 2.81
N ALA A 20 15.10 18.42 1.64
CA ALA A 20 16.53 18.25 1.46
C ALA A 20 17.32 19.55 1.64
N ASP A 21 16.86 20.67 1.08
CA ASP A 21 17.52 21.96 1.22
C ASP A 21 17.48 22.49 2.66
N PHE A 22 16.33 22.37 3.33
CA PHE A 22 16.19 22.78 4.73
C PHE A 22 17.05 21.93 5.66
N THR A 23 17.16 20.63 5.36
CA THR A 23 18.02 19.71 6.11
C THR A 23 19.50 20.02 5.91
N ARG A 24 19.92 20.35 4.68
CA ARG A 24 21.28 20.80 4.34
C ARG A 24 21.64 22.12 5.03
N LYS A 25 20.68 23.04 5.18
CA LYS A 25 20.85 24.32 5.88
C LYS A 25 20.80 24.20 7.42
N GLY A 26 20.48 23.01 7.95
CA GLY A 26 20.38 22.78 9.40
C GLY A 26 19.10 23.34 10.02
N PHE A 27 18.10 23.71 9.22
CA PHE A 27 16.81 24.21 9.73
C PHE A 27 15.93 23.09 10.29
N ILE A 28 16.07 21.89 9.75
CA ILE A 28 15.38 20.68 10.21
C ILE A 28 16.32 19.47 10.13
N ASP A 29 15.93 18.37 10.78
CA ASP A 29 16.51 17.04 10.57
C ASP A 29 15.54 16.16 9.77
N GLY A 30 15.48 16.39 8.46
CA GLY A 30 14.44 15.84 7.59
C GLY A 30 14.81 14.50 6.92
N ARG A 31 13.80 13.63 6.79
CA ARG A 31 13.80 12.46 5.90
C ARG A 31 12.49 12.41 5.11
N SER A 32 12.51 11.80 3.93
CA SER A 32 11.34 11.60 3.07
C SER A 32 11.18 10.12 2.73
N ALA A 33 10.07 9.54 3.16
CA ALA A 33 9.68 8.17 2.79
C ALA A 33 8.65 8.21 1.67
N ARG A 34 8.90 7.52 0.56
CA ARG A 34 7.91 7.25 -0.48
C ARG A 34 7.21 5.94 -0.15
N LEU A 35 5.97 6.06 0.29
CA LEU A 35 5.14 4.95 0.70
C LEU A 35 4.71 4.13 -0.53
N MET A 36 4.61 2.83 -0.35
CA MET A 36 3.92 1.94 -1.29
C MET A 36 2.41 2.07 -1.08
N THR A 37 1.61 1.43 -1.94
CA THR A 37 0.16 1.45 -1.72
C THR A 37 -0.18 0.65 -0.47
N VAL A 38 -0.58 1.36 0.57
CA VAL A 38 -0.99 0.75 1.83
C VAL A 38 -2.27 -0.02 1.62
N THR A 39 -2.24 -1.32 1.90
CA THR A 39 -3.40 -2.21 1.83
C THR A 39 -3.23 -3.31 2.88
N VAL A 40 -4.24 -3.76 3.60
CA VAL A 40 -5.65 -3.36 3.52
C VAL A 40 -5.92 -2.17 4.43
N ARG A 41 -6.41 -1.05 3.87
CA ARG A 41 -6.76 0.13 4.67
C ARG A 41 -8.09 -0.07 5.39
N PRO A 42 -8.18 0.23 6.70
CA PRO A 42 -9.45 0.18 7.43
C PRO A 42 -10.41 1.30 7.01
N GLY A 43 -11.65 1.21 7.49
CA GLY A 43 -12.68 2.22 7.26
C GLY A 43 -13.36 2.07 5.90
N LYS A 44 -13.97 3.17 5.41
CA LYS A 44 -14.76 3.18 4.18
C LYS A 44 -13.87 3.39 2.95
N PRO A 45 -14.30 2.95 1.74
CA PRO A 45 -13.71 3.39 0.49
C PRO A 45 -13.55 4.91 0.44
N ASN A 46 -12.45 5.37 -0.14
CA ASN A 46 -12.28 6.78 -0.50
C ASN A 46 -12.31 6.94 -2.03
N GLY A 47 -12.42 8.17 -2.53
CA GLY A 47 -12.51 8.45 -3.97
C GLY A 47 -11.22 8.26 -4.78
N ALA A 48 -10.14 7.73 -4.20
CA ALA A 48 -8.90 7.50 -4.93
C ALA A 48 -9.01 6.30 -5.87
N ALA A 49 -8.38 6.40 -7.04
CA ALA A 49 -8.29 5.30 -8.01
C ALA A 49 -7.63 4.03 -7.43
N SER A 50 -6.80 4.14 -6.38
CA SER A 50 -6.16 3.00 -5.71
C SER A 50 -7.02 2.35 -4.62
N SER A 51 -8.21 2.87 -4.34
CA SER A 51 -9.06 2.35 -3.26
C SER A 51 -9.47 0.89 -3.46
N PHE A 52 -9.59 0.44 -4.71
CA PHE A 52 -10.01 -0.93 -5.00
C PHE A 52 -9.01 -1.98 -4.47
N PHE A 53 -7.71 -1.66 -4.37
CA PHE A 53 -6.72 -2.62 -3.84
C PHE A 53 -7.03 -3.04 -2.39
N SER A 54 -7.61 -2.15 -1.58
CA SER A 54 -8.13 -2.52 -0.27
C SER A 54 -9.57 -3.02 -0.37
N GLY A 55 -10.36 -2.44 -1.27
CA GLY A 55 -11.76 -2.77 -1.52
C GLY A 55 -12.01 -4.26 -1.77
N ILE A 56 -11.22 -4.85 -2.68
CA ILE A 56 -11.35 -6.26 -3.07
C ILE A 56 -10.99 -7.25 -1.96
N ILE A 57 -10.53 -6.78 -0.80
CA ILE A 57 -10.18 -7.61 0.36
C ILE A 57 -11.09 -7.29 1.55
N ARG A 58 -11.18 -6.01 1.94
CA ARG A 58 -11.93 -5.55 3.12
C ARG A 58 -13.43 -5.84 3.00
N GLU A 59 -14.05 -5.45 1.91
CA GLU A 59 -15.49 -5.55 1.72
C GLU A 59 -15.95 -7.02 1.72
N PRO A 60 -15.30 -7.93 0.98
CA PRO A 60 -15.60 -9.36 1.05
C PRO A 60 -15.49 -9.96 2.45
N LEU A 61 -14.44 -9.58 3.20
CA LEU A 61 -14.24 -10.00 4.60
C LEU A 61 -15.36 -9.48 5.51
N ALA A 62 -15.89 -8.29 5.23
CA ALA A 62 -17.07 -7.74 5.89
C ALA A 62 -18.40 -8.30 5.36
N GLY A 63 -18.38 -9.26 4.43
CA GLY A 63 -19.59 -9.87 3.86
C GLY A 63 -20.26 -9.02 2.77
N VAL A 64 -19.58 -7.98 2.27
CA VAL A 64 -20.08 -7.04 1.27
C VAL A 64 -19.47 -7.34 -0.10
N GLU A 65 -20.25 -7.21 -1.17
CA GLU A 65 -19.72 -7.30 -2.53
C GLU A 65 -18.74 -6.16 -2.84
N SER A 66 -17.70 -6.46 -3.60
CA SER A 66 -16.72 -5.47 -4.07
C SER A 66 -16.50 -5.57 -5.56
N ILE A 67 -16.32 -4.41 -6.19
CA ILE A 67 -16.00 -4.31 -7.62
C ILE A 67 -14.49 -4.15 -7.79
N CYS A 68 -13.89 -5.03 -8.59
CA CYS A 68 -12.55 -4.86 -9.15
C CYS A 68 -12.65 -4.13 -10.50
N PRO A 69 -12.14 -2.88 -10.62
CA PRO A 69 -12.30 -2.06 -11.82
C PRO A 69 -11.26 -2.33 -12.92
N VAL A 70 -10.30 -3.21 -12.66
CA VAL A 70 -9.14 -3.45 -13.55
C VAL A 70 -8.96 -4.95 -13.84
N ASP A 71 -8.13 -5.24 -14.82
CA ASP A 71 -7.74 -6.61 -15.19
C ASP A 71 -6.96 -7.30 -14.05
N GLU A 72 -7.15 -8.62 -13.91
CA GLU A 72 -6.50 -9.40 -12.85
C GLU A 72 -4.96 -9.43 -12.97
N ASN A 73 -4.41 -9.17 -14.15
CA ASN A 73 -2.96 -9.15 -14.40
C ASN A 73 -2.31 -7.80 -14.07
N VAL A 74 -3.07 -6.81 -13.59
CA VAL A 74 -2.50 -5.56 -13.09
C VAL A 74 -1.60 -5.86 -11.89
N SER A 75 -0.31 -5.52 -12.04
CA SER A 75 0.70 -5.60 -10.99
C SER A 75 0.96 -4.24 -10.35
N HIS A 76 1.10 -4.21 -9.03
CA HIS A 76 1.36 -2.97 -8.29
C HIS A 76 2.11 -3.24 -6.98
N PRO A 77 3.06 -2.38 -6.55
CA PRO A 77 3.71 -2.51 -5.25
C PRO A 77 2.77 -2.09 -4.10
N VAL A 78 2.59 -2.99 -3.15
CA VAL A 78 1.75 -2.79 -1.96
C VAL A 78 2.53 -3.02 -0.67
N SER A 79 1.99 -2.55 0.46
CA SER A 79 2.51 -2.89 1.79
C SER A 79 1.40 -2.88 2.84
N SER A 80 1.53 -3.70 3.88
CA SER A 80 0.62 -3.67 5.02
C SER A 80 0.70 -2.34 5.79
N PRO A 81 -0.35 -1.95 6.54
CA PRO A 81 -0.26 -0.86 7.50
C PRO A 81 0.89 -1.05 8.50
N GLY A 82 1.10 -2.29 8.96
CA GLY A 82 2.13 -2.61 9.96
C GLY A 82 3.55 -2.37 9.43
N ASN A 83 3.84 -2.89 8.24
CA ASN A 83 5.15 -2.68 7.61
C ASN A 83 5.35 -1.22 7.17
N THR A 84 4.29 -0.52 6.76
CA THR A 84 4.35 0.92 6.48
C THR A 84 4.73 1.73 7.73
N ILE A 85 4.10 1.45 8.88
CA ILE A 85 4.39 2.11 10.16
C ILE A 85 5.85 1.83 10.56
N LYS A 86 6.28 0.57 10.51
CA LYS A 86 7.67 0.18 10.78
C LYS A 86 8.65 0.93 9.88
N GLY A 87 8.34 1.05 8.60
CA GLY A 87 9.12 1.80 7.63
C GLY A 87 9.25 3.28 7.98
N LEU A 88 8.14 3.93 8.35
CA LEU A 88 8.13 5.33 8.77
C LEU A 88 8.97 5.57 10.03
N ILE A 89 8.83 4.71 11.05
CA ILE A 89 9.60 4.79 12.29
C ILE A 89 11.10 4.61 12.00
N THR A 90 11.45 3.57 11.23
CA THR A 90 12.86 3.29 10.88
C THR A 90 13.49 4.44 10.11
N VAL A 91 12.77 5.04 9.15
CA VAL A 91 13.27 6.21 8.40
C VAL A 91 13.41 7.43 9.30
N PHE A 92 12.49 7.63 10.24
CA PHE A 92 12.56 8.71 11.21
C PHE A 92 13.80 8.57 12.12
N GLU A 93 14.09 7.35 12.60
CA GLU A 93 15.20 7.06 13.49
C GLU A 93 16.57 6.96 12.77
N ALA A 94 16.59 6.82 11.45
CA ALA A 94 17.81 6.67 10.68
C ALA A 94 18.71 7.92 10.74
N SER A 95 20.02 7.73 10.97
CA SER A 95 21.00 8.81 10.91
C SER A 95 21.22 9.31 9.47
N ARG A 96 21.82 10.49 9.32
CA ARG A 96 22.13 11.05 7.99
C ARG A 96 23.16 10.21 7.23
N GLU A 97 24.10 9.61 7.96
CA GLU A 97 25.13 8.71 7.46
C GLU A 97 24.48 7.42 6.93
N ALA A 98 23.53 6.85 7.68
CA ALA A 98 22.75 5.69 7.25
C ALA A 98 21.91 5.99 5.99
N MET A 99 21.42 7.24 5.85
CA MET A 99 20.71 7.72 4.67
C MET A 99 21.64 8.04 3.48
N GLN A 100 22.97 7.99 3.65
CA GLN A 100 23.98 8.22 2.60
C GLN A 100 23.75 9.53 1.82
N GLY A 101 23.38 10.60 2.52
CA GLY A 101 23.18 11.95 1.92
C GLY A 101 21.95 12.11 1.02
N ARG A 102 21.19 11.06 0.71
CA ARG A 102 19.95 11.12 -0.08
C ARG A 102 18.74 10.95 0.84
N LEU A 103 18.13 12.06 1.23
CA LEU A 103 17.10 12.05 2.29
C LEU A 103 15.76 11.45 1.88
N ALA A 104 15.52 11.25 0.57
CA ALA A 104 14.34 10.56 0.05
C ALA A 104 14.65 9.11 -0.35
N LEU A 105 13.79 8.16 0.03
CA LEU A 105 13.88 6.75 -0.41
C LEU A 105 12.49 6.12 -0.63
N ASN A 106 12.46 5.04 -1.42
CA ASN A 106 11.29 4.17 -1.53
C ASN A 106 11.25 3.22 -0.34
N LEU A 107 10.12 3.16 0.38
CA LEU A 107 9.89 2.06 1.31
C LEU A 107 9.74 0.74 0.56
N PRO A 108 10.07 -0.41 1.16
CA PRO A 108 9.88 -1.69 0.50
C PRO A 108 8.39 -1.98 0.26
N GLY A 109 8.10 -2.65 -0.85
CA GLY A 109 6.76 -3.11 -1.20
C GLY A 109 6.80 -4.51 -1.78
N LEU A 110 5.73 -5.26 -1.56
CA LEU A 110 5.46 -6.50 -2.24
C LEU A 110 4.89 -6.18 -3.62
N ASN A 111 5.59 -6.54 -4.69
CA ASN A 111 5.06 -6.46 -6.05
C ASN A 111 4.07 -7.62 -6.23
N VAL A 112 2.80 -7.33 -6.46
CA VAL A 112 1.74 -8.33 -6.52
C VAL A 112 0.72 -7.97 -7.59
N THR A 113 0.19 -8.98 -8.25
CA THR A 113 -0.93 -8.85 -9.19
C THR A 113 -2.27 -8.91 -8.46
N VAL A 114 -3.31 -8.31 -9.05
CA VAL A 114 -4.70 -8.44 -8.56
C VAL A 114 -5.09 -9.92 -8.44
N LYS A 115 -4.67 -10.76 -9.38
CA LYS A 115 -4.87 -12.22 -9.34
C LYS A 115 -4.28 -12.85 -8.09
N GLU A 116 -3.03 -12.55 -7.76
CA GLU A 116 -2.36 -13.09 -6.57
C GLU A 116 -3.00 -12.57 -5.27
N MET A 117 -3.45 -11.31 -5.24
CA MET A 117 -4.19 -10.77 -4.10
C MET A 117 -5.49 -11.53 -3.85
N LEU A 118 -6.21 -11.84 -4.92
CA LEU A 118 -7.47 -12.55 -4.89
C LEU A 118 -7.31 -14.04 -4.55
N GLN A 119 -6.24 -14.67 -5.02
CA GLN A 119 -5.87 -16.02 -4.58
C GLN A 119 -5.54 -16.05 -3.08
N ALA A 120 -4.78 -15.06 -2.59
CA ALA A 120 -4.46 -14.98 -1.17
C ALA A 120 -5.71 -14.73 -0.30
N LEU A 121 -6.69 -13.96 -0.78
CA LEU A 121 -7.99 -13.83 -0.12
C LEU A 121 -8.71 -15.18 -0.04
N GLU A 122 -8.78 -15.91 -1.14
CA GLU A 122 -9.42 -17.24 -1.15
C GLU A 122 -8.71 -18.23 -0.22
N ASP A 123 -7.38 -18.25 -0.24
CA ASP A 123 -6.58 -19.15 0.59
C ASP A 123 -6.77 -18.89 2.10
N VAL A 124 -6.98 -17.62 2.49
CA VAL A 124 -7.12 -17.22 3.91
C VAL A 124 -8.57 -17.25 4.38
N ALA A 125 -9.51 -16.82 3.54
CA ALA A 125 -10.90 -16.55 3.91
C ALA A 125 -11.93 -17.49 3.23
N GLY A 126 -11.48 -18.31 2.29
CA GLY A 126 -12.30 -19.29 1.57
C GLY A 126 -12.95 -18.76 0.28
N PRO A 127 -13.45 -19.67 -0.57
CA PRO A 127 -14.01 -19.34 -1.88
C PRO A 127 -15.29 -18.51 -1.81
N GLU A 128 -16.13 -18.69 -0.78
CA GLU A 128 -17.37 -17.91 -0.62
C GLU A 128 -17.07 -16.42 -0.42
N VAL A 129 -16.05 -16.10 0.38
CA VAL A 129 -15.57 -14.72 0.56
C VAL A 129 -15.05 -14.18 -0.77
N ARG A 130 -14.18 -14.94 -1.44
CA ARG A 130 -13.63 -14.53 -2.74
C ARG A 130 -14.71 -14.28 -3.80
N GLN A 131 -15.78 -15.06 -3.83
CA GLN A 131 -16.88 -14.93 -4.79
C GLN A 131 -17.62 -13.58 -4.71
N ARG A 132 -17.50 -12.85 -3.60
CA ARG A 132 -18.05 -11.49 -3.42
C ARG A 132 -17.30 -10.42 -4.22
N VAL A 133 -16.13 -10.72 -4.79
CA VAL A 133 -15.43 -9.79 -5.70
C VAL A 133 -15.85 -10.04 -7.15
N LYS A 134 -16.45 -9.02 -7.77
CA LYS A 134 -16.86 -9.01 -9.18
C LYS A 134 -15.95 -8.10 -10.00
N PHE A 135 -15.68 -8.47 -11.24
CA PHE A 135 -14.95 -7.62 -12.16
C PHE A 135 -15.93 -6.79 -12.99
N VAL A 136 -15.83 -5.47 -12.89
CA VAL A 136 -16.56 -4.51 -13.74
C VAL A 136 -15.57 -3.44 -14.14
N ARG A 137 -15.08 -3.52 -15.37
CA ARG A 137 -13.99 -2.65 -15.84
C ARG A 137 -14.42 -1.17 -15.83
N ASN A 138 -13.57 -0.31 -15.28
CA ASN A 138 -13.72 1.14 -15.35
C ASN A 138 -12.53 1.71 -16.13
N GLU A 139 -12.76 2.22 -17.34
CA GLU A 139 -11.69 2.71 -18.22
C GLU A 139 -10.89 3.86 -17.63
N GLN A 140 -11.53 4.76 -16.88
CA GLN A 140 -10.83 5.88 -16.25
C GLN A 140 -9.82 5.36 -15.20
N ILE A 141 -10.24 4.45 -14.33
CA ILE A 141 -9.36 3.84 -13.32
C ILE A 141 -8.29 3.00 -13.99
N ALA A 142 -8.65 2.18 -14.98
CA ALA A 142 -7.72 1.33 -15.70
C ALA A 142 -6.60 2.15 -16.39
N ASN A 143 -6.94 3.28 -17.01
CA ASN A 143 -5.97 4.18 -17.62
C ASN A 143 -5.05 4.86 -16.60
N ILE A 144 -5.57 5.23 -15.42
CA ILE A 144 -4.74 5.78 -14.34
C ILE A 144 -3.73 4.73 -13.86
N VAL A 145 -4.22 3.51 -13.58
CA VAL A 145 -3.41 2.42 -13.03
C VAL A 145 -2.39 1.91 -14.05
N ALA A 146 -2.72 1.93 -15.34
CA ALA A 146 -1.79 1.55 -16.42
C ALA A 146 -0.51 2.42 -16.46
N ASN A 147 -0.58 3.64 -15.93
CA ASN A 147 0.54 4.58 -15.86
C ASN A 147 1.33 4.48 -14.55
N TRP A 148 0.95 3.59 -13.62
CA TRP A 148 1.67 3.40 -12.37
C TRP A 148 2.83 2.42 -12.51
N ALA A 149 3.74 2.47 -11.53
CA ALA A 149 4.84 1.53 -11.45
C ALA A 149 4.30 0.10 -11.29
N LYS A 150 4.61 -0.77 -12.24
CA LYS A 150 4.24 -2.20 -12.20
C LYS A 150 4.99 -2.98 -11.12
N GLY A 151 6.06 -2.39 -10.60
CA GLY A 151 6.82 -2.87 -9.46
C GLY A 151 7.79 -1.81 -8.97
N GLY A 152 8.25 -1.97 -7.73
CA GLY A 152 9.26 -1.11 -7.11
C GLY A 152 10.44 -1.92 -6.58
N THR A 153 11.60 -1.27 -6.52
CA THR A 153 12.75 -1.74 -5.74
C THR A 153 13.03 -0.75 -4.61
N ALA A 154 13.62 -1.26 -3.53
CA ALA A 154 13.88 -0.51 -2.31
C ALA A 154 15.26 -0.84 -1.73
N GLU A 155 16.28 -0.95 -2.59
CA GLU A 155 17.66 -1.30 -2.19
C GLU A 155 18.20 -0.43 -1.05
N ARG A 156 17.95 0.89 -1.13
CA ARG A 156 18.38 1.82 -0.07
C ARG A 156 17.62 1.64 1.25
N ALA A 157 16.36 1.24 1.21
CA ALA A 157 15.63 0.90 2.43
C ALA A 157 16.12 -0.44 3.00
N ALA A 158 16.52 -1.39 2.15
CA ALA A 158 17.09 -2.66 2.59
C ALA A 158 18.40 -2.47 3.38
N ALA A 159 19.21 -1.45 3.04
CA ALA A 159 20.37 -1.06 3.83
C ALA A 159 20.02 -0.56 5.25
N LEU A 160 18.77 -0.16 5.50
CA LEU A 160 18.24 0.17 6.83
C LEU A 160 17.56 -1.03 7.52
N GLY A 161 17.70 -2.24 6.97
CA GLY A 161 17.06 -3.45 7.49
C GLY A 161 15.56 -3.57 7.17
N LEU A 162 15.01 -2.67 6.35
CA LEU A 162 13.61 -2.73 5.92
C LEU A 162 13.43 -3.79 4.83
N LYS A 163 12.34 -4.56 4.93
CA LYS A 163 11.98 -5.63 4.00
C LYS A 163 10.53 -5.50 3.57
N PRO A 164 10.15 -5.95 2.36
CA PRO A 164 8.74 -6.02 1.99
C PRO A 164 8.02 -7.04 2.86
N ASP A 165 6.69 -6.96 2.88
CA ASP A 165 5.85 -8.00 3.42
C ASP A 165 6.17 -9.36 2.74
N THR A 166 6.16 -10.45 3.50
CA THR A 166 6.60 -11.78 3.05
C THR A 166 5.66 -12.40 2.03
N SER A 167 4.36 -12.15 2.16
CA SER A 167 3.34 -12.59 1.22
C SER A 167 2.09 -11.71 1.34
N PHE A 168 1.21 -11.76 0.33
CA PHE A 168 -0.08 -11.08 0.43
C PHE A 168 -1.03 -11.78 1.42
N LYS A 169 -0.83 -13.08 1.71
CA LYS A 169 -1.57 -13.79 2.76
C LYS A 169 -1.32 -13.17 4.13
N ASP A 170 -0.07 -12.83 4.42
CA ASP A 170 0.31 -12.18 5.68
C ASP A 170 -0.35 -10.80 5.80
N ILE A 171 -0.50 -10.06 4.69
CA ILE A 171 -1.22 -8.78 4.66
C ILE A 171 -2.71 -8.97 4.98
N VAL A 172 -3.35 -9.98 4.39
CA VAL A 172 -4.77 -10.32 4.67
C VAL A 172 -4.93 -10.74 6.13
N GLN A 173 -4.04 -11.59 6.63
CA GLN A 173 -4.06 -12.07 8.01
C GLN A 173 -3.86 -10.92 9.01
N GLN A 174 -2.91 -10.01 8.74
CA GLN A 174 -2.72 -8.81 9.57
C GLN A 174 -4.01 -7.99 9.63
N TYR A 175 -4.68 -7.77 8.49
CA TYR A 175 -5.95 -7.03 8.49
C TYR A 175 -7.03 -7.72 9.31
N ILE A 176 -7.15 -9.05 9.24
CA ILE A 176 -8.08 -9.84 10.07
C ILE A 176 -7.77 -9.68 11.56
N ASP A 177 -6.49 -9.72 11.93
CA ASP A 177 -6.06 -9.59 13.32
C ASP A 177 -6.27 -8.15 13.85
N ASP A 178 -6.01 -7.14 13.02
CA ASP A 178 -6.31 -5.74 13.32
C ASP A 178 -7.81 -5.53 13.53
N CYS A 179 -8.67 -6.18 12.73
CA CYS A 179 -10.13 -6.11 12.85
C CYS A 179 -10.70 -6.69 14.17
N LYS A 180 -9.92 -7.48 14.91
CA LYS A 180 -10.33 -7.99 16.23
C LYS A 180 -10.15 -6.96 17.35
N GLN A 181 -9.49 -5.84 17.05
CA GLN A 181 -9.24 -4.77 18.01
C GLN A 181 -10.49 -3.88 18.20
N PRO A 182 -10.69 -3.26 19.38
CA PRO A 182 -11.93 -2.58 19.74
C PRO A 182 -12.26 -1.33 18.92
N TYR A 183 -11.30 -0.80 18.17
CA TYR A 183 -11.46 0.38 17.32
C TYR A 183 -11.88 0.06 15.87
N TYR A 184 -12.00 -1.22 15.52
CA TYR A 184 -12.59 -1.65 14.25
C TYR A 184 -14.09 -1.90 14.37
N PRO A 185 -14.88 -1.72 13.30
CA PRO A 185 -16.29 -2.07 13.31
C PRO A 185 -16.48 -3.56 13.62
N ALA A 186 -17.43 -3.90 14.50
CA ALA A 186 -17.75 -5.29 14.84
C ALA A 186 -18.19 -6.14 13.63
N THR A 187 -18.61 -5.48 12.55
CA THR A 187 -19.05 -6.09 11.28
C THR A 187 -17.90 -6.30 10.28
N ALA A 188 -16.67 -5.89 10.60
CA ALA A 188 -15.55 -5.90 9.65
C ALA A 188 -15.15 -7.32 9.17
N LEU A 189 -15.59 -8.36 9.87
CA LEU A 189 -15.32 -9.77 9.56
C LEU A 189 -16.61 -10.61 9.41
N ASP A 190 -17.77 -9.97 9.19
CA ASP A 190 -19.05 -10.68 9.06
C ASP A 190 -19.05 -11.69 7.90
N GLY A 191 -18.24 -11.46 6.86
CA GLY A 191 -18.08 -12.37 5.74
C GLY A 191 -17.38 -13.68 6.07
N LEU A 192 -16.73 -13.77 7.24
CA LEU A 192 -16.12 -15.01 7.77
C LEU A 192 -17.07 -15.82 8.65
N LYS A 193 -18.24 -15.28 9.00
CA LYS A 193 -19.25 -16.00 9.79
C LYS A 193 -19.93 -17.02 8.87
N LYS A 194 -20.03 -18.27 9.35
CA LYS A 194 -20.78 -19.35 8.70
C LYS A 194 -22.27 -19.17 8.89
#